data_AF-A0A2T0MFV3-F1
#
_entry.id   AF-A0A2T0MFV3-F1
#
_cell.length_a   1.000
_cell.length_b   1.000
_cell.length_c   1.000
_cell.angle_alpha   90.00
_cell.angle_beta   90.00
_cell.angle_gamma   90.00
#
_symmetry.space_group_name_H-M   'P 1'
#
loop_
_entity.id
_entity.type
_entity.pdbx_description
1 polymer ?
#
loop_
_entity_poly.entity_id
_entity_poly.type
_entity_poly.pdbx_seq_one_letter_code
_entity_poly.pdbx_strand_id
1 'polypeptide(L)'
;MKSLLSFTALLLFVFSTVHSQQKEIPTTTNNEDTMKTYVIERIIPGAGDLTAEQLKGISKTSCTVLEEMGPTIEWQHSYVTGDKVYCVYKAENKALIEQHAKKGNFPANSISEVATTISPKTANQ
;
A
#
# COMPACT_ATOMS: atom_id res chain seq x y z
N MET A 1 -71.25 40.58 7.41
CA MET A 1 -70.69 41.88 7.85
C MET A 1 -69.18 41.68 7.96
N LYS A 2 -68.41 42.13 6.95
CA LYS A 2 -67.51 43.32 6.99
C LYS A 2 -66.46 43.18 8.12
N SER A 3 -65.16 43.06 7.90
CA SER A 3 -64.22 43.93 7.16
C SER A 3 -62.85 43.21 7.15
N LEU A 4 -62.19 42.93 6.02
CA LEU A 4 -61.21 43.78 5.31
C LEU A 4 -60.22 44.53 6.22
N LEU A 5 -58.93 44.18 6.12
CA LEU A 5 -57.70 44.98 6.32
C LEU A 5 -56.51 44.03 6.04
N SER A 6 -56.04 43.94 4.79
CA SER A 6 -55.02 44.77 4.14
C SER A 6 -53.58 44.35 4.49
N PHE A 7 -52.94 43.85 3.44
CA PHE A 7 -51.52 43.56 3.29
C PHE A 7 -50.61 44.67 3.83
N THR A 8 -49.59 44.30 4.61
CA THR A 8 -48.26 44.91 4.50
C THR A 8 -47.22 43.80 4.51
N ALA A 9 -46.54 43.69 3.39
CA ALA A 9 -45.38 42.84 3.20
C ALA A 9 -44.22 43.38 4.06
N LEU A 10 -43.65 42.54 4.93
CA LEU A 10 -42.30 42.76 5.44
C LEU A 10 -41.40 41.66 4.90
N LEU A 11 -40.70 42.04 3.85
CA LEU A 11 -39.61 41.33 3.20
C LEU A 11 -38.45 41.18 4.20
N LEU A 12 -38.21 39.96 4.70
CA LEU A 12 -36.92 39.57 5.26
C LEU A 12 -36.46 38.29 4.56
N PHE A 13 -35.76 38.50 3.44
CA PHE A 13 -34.92 37.51 2.79
C PHE A 13 -33.78 37.16 3.75
N VAL A 14 -33.92 36.06 4.50
CA VAL A 14 -32.77 35.39 5.10
C VAL A 14 -32.22 34.39 4.09
N PHE A 15 -31.29 34.89 3.27
CA PHE A 15 -30.28 34.05 2.65
C PHE A 15 -29.48 33.32 3.74
N SER A 16 -28.86 32.19 3.36
CA SER A 16 -27.94 31.33 4.15
C SER A 16 -28.67 30.12 4.74
N THR A 17 -28.50 28.88 4.32
CA THR A 17 -27.33 28.23 3.73
C THR A 17 -27.80 26.98 2.98
N VAL A 18 -27.53 26.91 1.67
CA VAL A 18 -27.42 25.62 0.97
C VAL A 18 -26.22 24.94 1.60
N HIS A 19 -26.46 24.01 2.53
CA HIS A 19 -25.45 23.07 2.98
C HIS A 19 -25.20 22.11 1.82
N SER A 20 -24.34 22.54 0.89
CA SER A 20 -23.56 21.61 0.09
C SER A 20 -22.84 20.71 1.08
N GLN A 21 -23.23 19.45 1.17
CA GLN A 21 -22.40 18.45 1.82
C GLN A 21 -21.10 18.40 1.03
N GLN A 22 -20.10 19.13 1.52
CA GLN A 22 -18.71 18.88 1.24
C GLN A 22 -18.48 17.42 1.65
N LYS A 23 -18.48 16.52 0.67
CA LYS A 23 -17.93 15.18 0.83
C LYS A 23 -16.49 15.41 1.24
N GLU A 24 -16.18 15.23 2.53
CA GLU A 24 -14.80 15.14 2.97
C GLU A 24 -14.15 14.05 2.11
N ILE A 25 -13.21 14.48 1.27
CA ILE A 25 -12.29 13.56 0.64
C ILE A 25 -11.57 12.91 1.82
N PRO A 26 -11.66 11.58 1.99
CA PRO A 26 -10.89 10.90 3.03
C PRO A 26 -9.46 11.35 2.86
N THR A 27 -8.94 12.04 3.87
CA THR A 27 -7.52 12.33 3.97
C THR A 27 -6.87 10.97 3.90
N THR A 28 -6.18 10.69 2.79
CA THR A 28 -5.34 9.50 2.66
C THR A 28 -4.32 9.61 3.77
N THR A 29 -4.59 8.98 4.92
CA THR A 29 -3.57 8.66 5.89
C THR A 29 -2.54 7.91 5.08
N ASN A 30 -1.36 8.51 4.88
CA ASN A 30 -0.32 7.89 4.08
C ASN A 30 -0.02 6.53 4.72
N ASN A 31 -0.41 5.43 4.10
CA ASN A 31 -0.13 4.06 4.55
C ASN A 31 1.38 3.80 4.76
N GLU A 32 2.24 4.71 4.28
CA GLU A 32 3.69 4.72 4.57
C GLU A 32 4.03 4.74 6.07
N ASP A 33 3.22 5.38 6.94
CA ASP A 33 3.58 5.54 8.36
C ASP A 33 3.35 4.26 9.21
N THR A 34 2.55 3.31 8.70
CA THR A 34 2.23 2.06 9.41
C THR A 34 3.03 0.85 8.94
N MET A 35 3.60 0.88 7.73
CA MET A 35 4.30 -0.25 7.15
C MET A 35 5.69 -0.47 7.75
N LYS A 36 6.05 -1.75 7.94
CA LYS A 36 7.39 -2.20 8.33
C LYS A 36 8.13 -2.76 7.12
N THR A 37 9.46 -2.71 7.15
CA THR A 37 10.29 -3.35 6.12
C THR A 37 10.56 -4.80 6.49
N TYR A 38 10.44 -5.69 5.51
CA TYR A 38 10.74 -7.11 5.64
C TYR A 38 11.79 -7.53 4.61
N VAL A 39 12.70 -8.38 5.03
CA VAL A 39 13.63 -9.11 4.15
C VAL A 39 13.18 -10.58 4.10
N ILE A 40 13.01 -11.07 2.89
CA ILE A 40 12.54 -12.43 2.62
C ILE A 40 13.63 -13.21 1.90
N GLU A 41 14.01 -14.37 2.46
CA GLU A 41 14.87 -15.33 1.76
C GLU A 41 14.00 -16.39 1.07
N ARG A 42 14.26 -16.59 -0.23
CA ARG A 42 13.59 -17.58 -1.08
C ARG A 42 14.63 -18.52 -1.65
N ILE A 43 14.55 -19.81 -1.33
CA ILE A 43 15.38 -20.86 -1.93
C ILE A 43 14.74 -21.22 -3.27
N ILE A 44 15.44 -20.88 -4.36
CA ILE A 44 15.05 -21.18 -5.74
C ILE A 44 16.33 -21.70 -6.42
N PRO A 45 16.53 -23.03 -6.48
CA PRO A 45 17.73 -23.61 -7.06
C PRO A 45 17.98 -23.09 -8.49
N GLY A 46 19.20 -22.65 -8.79
CA GLY A 46 19.58 -22.08 -10.07
C GLY A 46 18.93 -20.73 -10.40
N ALA A 47 18.45 -19.96 -9.40
CA ALA A 47 17.86 -18.63 -9.63
C ALA A 47 18.76 -17.69 -10.44
N GLY A 48 20.07 -17.76 -10.22
CA GLY A 48 21.07 -16.94 -10.91
C GLY A 48 21.24 -17.29 -12.39
N ASP A 49 20.82 -18.48 -12.80
CA ASP A 49 20.88 -18.96 -14.19
C ASP A 49 19.58 -18.67 -14.95
N LEU A 50 18.57 -18.10 -14.28
CA LEU A 50 17.31 -17.73 -14.91
C LEU A 50 17.52 -16.62 -15.94
N THR A 51 16.90 -16.79 -17.09
CA THR A 51 16.94 -15.79 -18.16
C THR A 51 16.16 -14.53 -17.76
N ALA A 52 16.44 -13.42 -18.43
CA ALA A 52 15.69 -12.18 -18.26
C ALA A 52 14.17 -12.36 -18.48
N GLU A 53 13.78 -13.24 -19.40
CA GLU A 53 12.37 -13.55 -19.66
C GLU A 53 11.72 -14.32 -18.50
N GLN A 54 12.43 -15.30 -17.92
CA GLN A 54 11.96 -16.03 -16.74
C GLN A 54 11.82 -15.11 -15.53
N LEU A 55 12.81 -14.25 -15.27
CA LEU A 55 12.77 -13.26 -14.20
C LEU A 55 11.64 -12.24 -14.39
N LYS A 56 11.38 -11.83 -15.64
CA LYS A 56 10.22 -11.00 -15.99
C LYS A 56 8.91 -11.72 -15.70
N GLY A 57 8.82 -13.02 -15.97
CA GLY A 57 7.68 -13.86 -15.61
C GLY A 57 7.41 -13.85 -14.10
N ILE A 58 8.44 -14.10 -13.30
CA ILE A 58 8.36 -14.06 -11.82
C ILE A 58 7.87 -12.68 -11.34
N SER A 59 8.43 -11.61 -11.91
CA SER A 59 8.05 -10.24 -11.56
C SER A 59 6.58 -9.96 -11.87
N LYS A 60 6.09 -10.38 -13.05
CA LYS A 60 4.67 -10.23 -13.43
C LYS A 60 3.75 -10.94 -12.45
N THR A 61 4.03 -12.20 -12.11
CA THR A 61 3.24 -12.95 -11.13
C THR A 61 3.19 -12.23 -9.79
N SER A 62 4.31 -11.71 -9.31
CA SER A 62 4.36 -10.93 -8.06
C SER A 62 3.49 -9.68 -8.13
N CYS A 63 3.58 -8.90 -9.22
CA CYS A 63 2.80 -7.68 -9.40
C CYS A 63 1.29 -7.95 -9.46
N THR A 64 0.85 -8.97 -10.20
CA THR A 64 -0.57 -9.35 -10.27
C THR A 64 -1.13 -9.68 -8.88
N VAL A 65 -0.38 -10.41 -8.05
CA VAL A 65 -0.80 -10.71 -6.67
C VAL A 65 -0.86 -9.46 -5.80
N LEU A 66 0.09 -8.53 -5.96
CA LEU A 66 0.10 -7.27 -5.22
C LEU A 66 -1.09 -6.37 -5.60
N GLU A 67 -1.43 -6.31 -6.89
CA GLU A 67 -2.62 -5.60 -7.37
C GLU A 67 -3.90 -6.11 -6.70
N GLU A 68 -4.02 -7.43 -6.50
CA GLU A 68 -5.16 -8.02 -5.78
C GLU A 68 -5.16 -7.74 -4.28
N MET A 69 -3.98 -7.62 -3.66
CA MET A 69 -3.83 -7.42 -2.22
C MET A 69 -3.96 -5.96 -1.81
N GLY A 70 -3.78 -5.03 -2.75
CA GLY A 70 -3.90 -3.60 -2.52
C GLY A 70 -2.68 -3.01 -1.80
N PRO A 71 -2.78 -1.74 -1.34
CA PRO A 71 -1.64 -0.92 -0.96
C PRO A 71 -1.09 -1.18 0.46
N THR A 72 -1.50 -2.26 1.13
CA THR A 72 -1.03 -2.64 2.48
C THR A 72 0.26 -3.46 2.45
N ILE A 73 0.72 -3.81 1.25
CA ILE A 73 1.96 -4.50 0.96
C ILE A 73 2.57 -3.92 -0.32
N GLU A 74 3.87 -3.74 -0.31
CA GLU A 74 4.61 -3.18 -1.44
C GLU A 74 5.92 -3.93 -1.63
N TRP A 75 6.17 -4.39 -2.85
CA TRP A 75 7.46 -4.95 -3.23
C TRP A 75 8.42 -3.82 -3.62
N GLN A 76 9.55 -3.71 -2.91
CA GLN A 76 10.55 -2.69 -3.21
C GLN A 76 11.50 -3.15 -4.32
N HIS A 77 12.13 -4.32 -4.12
CA HIS A 77 13.06 -4.93 -5.07
C HIS A 77 13.43 -6.35 -4.61
N SER A 78 14.15 -7.07 -5.48
CA SER A 78 14.74 -8.36 -5.17
C SER A 78 16.17 -8.44 -5.68
N TYR A 79 17.02 -9.14 -4.94
CA TYR A 79 18.36 -9.55 -5.35
C TYR A 79 18.32 -11.01 -5.73
N VAL A 80 18.61 -11.31 -6.99
CA VAL A 80 18.80 -12.67 -7.48
C VAL A 80 20.28 -13.03 -7.30
N THR A 81 20.53 -14.15 -6.64
CA THR A 81 21.87 -14.72 -6.41
C THR A 81 21.94 -16.11 -7.04
N GLY A 82 22.90 -16.98 -6.67
CA GLY A 82 22.99 -18.35 -7.18
C GLY A 82 21.70 -19.16 -6.98
N ASP A 83 21.49 -19.74 -5.80
CA ASP A 83 20.32 -20.59 -5.52
C ASP A 83 19.21 -19.88 -4.72
N LYS A 84 19.34 -18.56 -4.56
CA LYS A 84 18.45 -17.78 -3.70
C LYS A 84 18.06 -16.45 -4.30
N VAL A 85 16.85 -16.03 -3.94
CA VAL A 85 16.37 -14.67 -4.16
C VAL A 85 16.09 -14.04 -2.81
N TYR A 86 16.63 -12.84 -2.59
CA TYR A 86 16.34 -12.04 -1.40
C TYR A 86 15.43 -10.90 -1.79
N CYS A 87 14.26 -10.80 -1.19
CA CYS A 87 13.31 -9.74 -1.51
C CYS A 87 13.19 -8.74 -0.36
N VAL A 88 13.02 -7.47 -0.70
CA VAL A 88 12.71 -6.41 0.24
C VAL A 88 11.28 -5.94 -0.02
N TYR A 89 10.45 -5.97 1.03
CA TYR A 89 9.05 -5.54 0.99
C TYR A 89 8.78 -4.54 2.10
N LYS A 90 7.82 -3.65 1.88
CA LYS A 90 7.10 -2.95 2.95
C LYS A 90 5.75 -3.63 3.15
N ALA A 91 5.30 -3.82 4.39
CA ALA A 91 3.96 -4.33 4.67
C ALA A 91 3.50 -3.93 6.07
N GLU A 92 2.19 -3.86 6.30
CA GLU A 92 1.65 -3.57 7.64
C GLU A 92 1.99 -4.67 8.66
N ASN A 93 2.17 -5.92 8.22
CA ASN A 93 2.54 -7.05 9.06
C ASN A 93 3.12 -8.22 8.24
N LYS A 94 3.76 -9.17 8.94
CA LYS A 94 4.36 -10.38 8.35
C LYS A 94 3.33 -11.27 7.61
N ALA A 95 2.10 -11.34 8.08
CA ALA A 95 1.08 -12.23 7.51
C ALA A 95 0.72 -11.84 6.05
N LEU A 96 0.80 -10.55 5.71
CA LEU A 96 0.64 -10.10 4.32
C LEU A 96 1.76 -10.65 3.41
N ILE A 97 3.01 -10.71 3.89
CA ILE A 97 4.12 -11.31 3.12
C ILE A 97 3.87 -12.81 2.88
N GLU A 98 3.39 -13.53 3.89
CA GLU A 98 3.05 -14.95 3.79
C GLU A 98 1.89 -15.18 2.82
N GLN A 99 0.86 -14.33 2.87
CA GLN A 99 -0.27 -14.37 1.96
C GLN A 99 0.14 -14.09 0.50
N HIS A 100 1.01 -13.10 0.27
CA HIS A 100 1.57 -12.81 -1.06
C HIS A 100 2.33 -14.02 -1.61
N ALA A 101 3.22 -14.61 -0.81
CA ALA A 101 3.98 -15.79 -1.20
C ALA A 101 3.06 -16.96 -1.54
N LYS A 102 2.03 -17.21 -0.72
CA LYS A 102 1.04 -18.26 -0.97
C LYS A 102 0.24 -18.04 -2.25
N LYS A 103 -0.26 -16.82 -2.48
CA LYS A 103 -1.02 -16.47 -3.70
C LYS A 103 -0.16 -16.54 -4.96
N GLY A 104 1.08 -16.08 -4.89
CA GLY A 104 2.04 -16.10 -6.01
C GLY A 104 2.74 -17.44 -6.22
N ASN A 105 2.44 -18.45 -5.38
CA ASN A 105 3.14 -19.73 -5.36
C ASN A 105 4.68 -19.59 -5.27
N PHE A 106 5.13 -18.62 -4.48
CA PHE A 106 6.54 -18.38 -4.22
C PHE A 106 6.96 -19.02 -2.89
N PRO A 107 8.18 -19.57 -2.80
CA PRO A 107 8.74 -19.95 -1.50
C PRO A 107 9.01 -18.68 -0.67
N ALA A 108 8.78 -18.75 0.64
CA ALA A 108 9.16 -17.72 1.60
C ALA A 108 9.81 -18.43 2.80
N ASN A 109 11.00 -19.00 2.56
CA ASN A 109 11.68 -19.88 3.51
C ASN A 109 12.03 -19.16 4.82
N SER A 110 12.36 -17.88 4.73
CA SER A 110 12.52 -16.99 5.89
C SER A 110 11.90 -15.63 5.60
N ILE A 111 11.24 -15.05 6.61
CA ILE A 111 10.68 -13.71 6.58
C ILE A 111 11.07 -13.02 7.88
N SER A 112 11.87 -11.96 7.77
CA SER A 112 12.40 -11.19 8.91
C SER A 112 12.00 -9.73 8.80
N GLU A 113 11.41 -9.18 9.86
CA GLU A 113 11.23 -7.73 9.99
C GLU A 113 12.60 -7.07 10.19
N VAL A 114 12.84 -5.97 9.48
CA VAL A 114 14.08 -5.20 9.61
C VAL A 114 13.99 -4.33 10.86
N ALA A 115 14.76 -4.67 11.89
CA ALA A 115 14.82 -3.89 13.12
C ALA A 115 15.57 -2.56 12.94
N THR A 116 16.62 -2.54 12.12
CA THR A 116 17.42 -1.35 11.81
C THR A 116 18.20 -1.56 10.52
N THR A 117 18.55 -0.47 9.84
CA THR A 117 19.39 -0.47 8.65
C THR A 117 20.67 0.29 8.95
N ILE A 118 21.81 -0.38 8.77
CA ILE A 118 23.13 0.24 8.87
C ILE A 118 23.73 0.46 7.48
N SER A 119 24.53 1.51 7.35
CA SER A 119 25.26 1.84 6.11
C SER A 119 26.55 2.58 6.46
N PRO A 120 27.43 2.89 5.49
CA PRO A 120 28.58 3.77 5.76
C PRO A 120 28.20 5.12 6.37
N LYS A 121 26.97 5.60 6.15
CA LYS A 121 26.45 6.80 6.82
C LYS A 121 26.36 6.60 8.34
N THR A 122 25.86 5.45 8.78
CA THR A 122 25.71 5.08 10.20
C THR A 122 27.04 5.06 10.95
N ALA A 123 28.16 4.85 10.26
CA ALA A 123 29.48 4.93 10.88
C ALA A 123 29.85 6.34 11.38
N ASN A 124 29.14 7.39 10.92
CA ASN A 124 29.42 8.79 11.24
C ASN A 124 28.20 9.55 11.79
N GLN A 125 27.19 8.84 12.29
CA GLN A 125 25.97 9.44 12.86
C GLN A 125 26.11 9.82 14.33
#